data_AF-B8FVV1-F1
#
_entry.id   AF-B8FVV1-F1
#
_cell.length_a   1.000
_cell.length_b   1.000
_cell.length_c   1.000
_cell.angle_alpha   90.00
_cell.angle_beta   90.00
_cell.angle_gamma   90.00
#
_symmetry.space_group_name_H-M   'P 1'
#
loop_
_entity.id
_entity.type
_entity.pdbx_description
1 polymer ?
#
loop_
_entity_poly.entity_id
_entity_poly.type
_entity_poly.pdbx_seq_one_letter_code
_entity_poly.pdbx_strand_id
1 'polypeptide(L)'
;MNYHEFMEAVDKKLALMSEAEKSGWIHNMARTRSEHERAAFLNSLMGKQEHFPVISEREWIEAWCRKIDNQEIYFECSYEEYGGDYWGSDDVYEYTDIFEIGKDLLRAFKIAEGLLFQKDYSRAAALYDRLCRLSFPTLEDETEEWSELSLEELVSEGLVSLNLKQIALNLLYARYQAAEGRERSAALYTYLAWDMCKNISIEELFTAGPEELKGLDVFMEEWLDFLKDIPGDRAGDLLIEACLCRGGIVRLCDVAKEVCTRHPILYKYACDYLLNGNKALECERVGLEALGMLPEQLIVRGKIAAITAKAAEQLEHPDILRQCWEAAFYSEPTLNHYLQLFELPDHRNIADRAANYAKTLPERPSTAEGYNNRQMLVNHLSREHKAVIRFFNREFAAIYEECKKNKTALGWSSDFKGLAVPLFVLLLSKNKEITKAGEKLINGIDYRLGFEEEEGADFRELFLRWKEKAILTDEEYERYIEWLKKEVDIRTEAVVGGGHRKSYYKAAALVAFLGETLESNGMANGRRILIEHYTKMHPRKRAFKGEFEMLK
;
A
#
# COMPACT_ATOMS: atom_id res chain seq x y z
N MET A 1 19.19 8.98 -16.01
CA MET A 1 20.04 10.18 -15.94
C MET A 1 19.32 11.14 -15.04
N ASN A 2 19.84 11.39 -13.85
CA ASN A 2 19.21 12.34 -12.91
C ASN A 2 19.35 13.78 -13.43
N TYR A 3 18.63 14.74 -12.83
CA TYR A 3 18.63 16.14 -13.29
C TYR A 3 20.04 16.73 -13.33
N HIS A 4 20.89 16.44 -12.35
CA HIS A 4 22.27 16.92 -12.30
C HIS A 4 23.11 16.38 -13.47
N GLU A 5 23.07 15.07 -13.72
CA GLU A 5 23.74 14.44 -14.86
C GLU A 5 23.22 14.97 -16.20
N PHE A 6 21.91 15.25 -16.30
CA PHE A 6 21.30 15.84 -17.48
C PHE A 6 21.82 17.25 -17.74
N MET A 7 21.79 18.12 -16.72
CA MET A 7 22.26 19.51 -16.84
C MET A 7 23.76 19.56 -17.16
N GLU A 8 24.60 18.74 -16.51
CA GLU A 8 26.01 18.64 -16.89
C GLU A 8 26.20 18.23 -18.36
N ALA A 9 25.39 17.29 -18.86
CA ALA A 9 25.46 16.86 -20.25
C ALA A 9 24.99 17.95 -21.22
N VAL A 10 23.98 18.74 -20.83
CA VAL A 10 23.53 19.92 -21.57
C VAL A 10 24.63 20.96 -21.62
N ASP A 11 25.25 21.30 -20.49
CA ASP A 11 26.31 22.30 -20.40
C ASP A 11 27.54 21.88 -21.21
N LYS A 12 27.97 20.61 -21.11
CA LYS A 12 29.05 20.06 -21.93
C LYS A 12 28.76 20.20 -23.41
N LYS A 13 27.52 19.96 -23.85
CA LYS A 13 27.12 20.14 -25.26
C LYS A 13 27.09 21.62 -25.66
N LEU A 14 26.49 22.49 -24.86
CA LEU A 14 26.41 23.92 -25.13
C LEU A 14 27.79 24.58 -25.19
N ALA A 15 28.73 24.12 -24.38
CA ALA A 15 30.12 24.60 -24.38
C ALA A 15 30.89 24.21 -25.66
N LEU A 16 30.51 23.10 -26.32
CA LEU A 16 31.11 22.66 -27.58
C LEU A 16 30.50 23.34 -28.81
N MET A 17 29.33 23.98 -28.66
CA MET A 17 28.64 24.65 -29.76
C MET A 17 29.19 26.06 -30.00
N SER A 18 29.38 26.39 -31.27
CA SER A 18 29.63 27.76 -31.73
C SER A 18 28.39 28.65 -31.59
N GLU A 19 28.58 29.96 -31.57
CA GLU A 19 27.46 30.92 -31.52
C GLU A 19 26.48 30.78 -32.70
N ALA A 20 26.97 30.36 -33.86
CA ALA A 20 26.13 30.07 -35.02
C ALA A 20 25.26 28.83 -34.80
N GLU A 21 25.80 27.78 -34.17
CA GLU A 21 25.05 26.57 -33.83
C GLU A 21 24.03 26.82 -32.73
N LYS A 22 24.36 27.64 -31.72
CA LYS A 22 23.41 28.07 -30.67
C LYS A 22 22.26 28.88 -31.28
N SER A 23 22.57 29.86 -32.13
CA SER A 23 21.57 30.65 -32.85
C SER A 23 20.69 29.78 -33.76
N GLY A 24 21.30 28.81 -34.45
CA GLY A 24 20.60 27.84 -35.29
C GLY A 24 19.66 26.93 -34.49
N TRP A 25 20.08 26.49 -33.30
CA TRP A 25 19.25 25.70 -32.39
C TRP A 25 18.04 26.48 -31.88
N ILE A 26 18.24 27.72 -31.41
CA ILE A 26 17.15 28.62 -30.98
C ILE A 26 16.16 28.85 -32.13
N HIS A 27 16.65 29.12 -33.34
CA HIS A 27 15.81 29.33 -34.52
C HIS A 27 15.02 28.08 -34.91
N ASN A 28 15.63 26.89 -34.84
CA ASN A 28 14.94 25.63 -35.09
C ASN A 28 13.88 25.34 -34.02
N MET A 29 14.13 25.70 -32.78
CA MET A 29 13.14 25.62 -31.71
C MET A 29 11.98 26.58 -31.94
N ALA A 30 12.23 27.80 -32.43
CA ALA A 30 11.18 28.76 -32.77
C ALA A 30 10.25 28.24 -33.88
N ARG A 31 10.81 27.58 -34.91
CA ARG A 31 10.07 27.07 -36.07
C ARG A 31 9.08 25.95 -35.74
N THR A 32 9.30 25.23 -34.64
CA THR A 32 8.47 24.08 -34.23
C THR A 32 7.40 24.45 -33.22
N ARG A 33 7.31 25.72 -32.81
CA ARG A 33 6.28 26.21 -31.89
C ARG A 33 4.94 26.40 -32.59
N SER A 34 3.90 25.92 -31.92
CA SER A 34 2.51 26.13 -32.33
C SER A 34 2.13 27.62 -32.20
N GLU A 35 1.07 28.05 -32.89
CA GLU A 35 0.70 29.47 -32.99
C GLU A 35 0.49 30.15 -31.63
N HIS A 36 -0.07 29.43 -30.65
CA HIS A 36 -0.34 29.94 -29.30
C HIS A 36 0.92 30.04 -28.41
N GLU A 37 2.00 29.33 -28.73
CA GLU A 37 3.27 29.34 -27.96
C GLU A 37 4.25 30.41 -28.44
N ARG A 38 4.00 31.04 -29.61
CA ARG A 38 4.96 31.95 -30.26
C ARG A 38 5.22 33.21 -29.46
N ALA A 39 4.19 33.79 -28.85
CA ALA A 39 4.34 35.00 -28.03
C ALA A 39 5.17 34.71 -26.77
N ALA A 40 4.90 33.60 -26.09
CA ALA A 40 5.66 33.16 -24.92
C ALA A 40 7.14 32.88 -25.25
N PHE A 41 7.40 32.20 -26.38
CA PHE A 41 8.76 31.94 -26.85
C PHE A 41 9.53 33.23 -27.20
N LEU A 42 8.87 34.23 -27.80
CA LEU A 42 9.52 35.50 -28.11
C LEU A 42 9.85 36.29 -26.83
N ASN A 43 8.93 36.29 -25.87
CA ASN A 43 9.12 36.97 -24.58
C ASN A 43 10.24 36.33 -23.77
N SER A 44 10.41 34.99 -23.82
CA SER A 44 11.49 34.30 -23.13
C SER A 44 12.88 34.69 -23.67
N LEU A 45 13.02 34.94 -24.97
CA LEU A 45 14.29 35.40 -25.58
C LEU A 45 14.69 36.81 -25.15
N MET A 46 13.72 37.66 -24.84
CA MET A 46 13.97 39.06 -24.47
C MET A 46 14.22 39.26 -22.98
N GLY A 47 14.06 38.23 -22.15
CA GLY A 47 14.09 38.34 -20.69
C GLY A 47 13.05 39.32 -20.12
N LYS A 48 12.08 39.75 -20.94
CA LYS A 48 11.01 40.68 -20.57
C LYS A 48 9.72 39.90 -20.50
N GLN A 49 9.23 39.73 -19.28
CA GLN A 49 7.89 39.22 -19.02
C GLN A 49 6.88 40.37 -18.96
N GLU A 50 5.65 40.08 -19.36
CA GLU A 50 4.54 41.02 -19.28
C GLU A 50 4.35 41.51 -17.83
N HIS A 51 4.32 42.83 -17.68
CA HIS A 51 4.22 43.50 -16.39
C HIS A 51 2.76 43.46 -15.92
N PHE A 52 2.41 42.57 -14.98
CA PHE A 52 1.10 42.62 -14.32
C PHE A 52 1.09 43.80 -13.32
N PRO A 53 0.07 44.68 -13.33
CA PRO A 53 -0.05 45.76 -12.35
C PRO A 53 -0.42 45.21 -10.96
N VAL A 54 0.60 44.93 -10.16
CA VAL A 54 0.56 44.15 -8.90
C VAL A 54 -0.31 44.74 -7.77
N ILE A 55 -0.61 46.05 -7.77
CA ILE A 55 -1.26 46.69 -6.60
C ILE A 55 -2.78 46.46 -6.56
N SER A 56 -3.47 46.69 -7.68
CA SER A 56 -4.94 46.57 -7.77
C SER A 56 -5.41 45.12 -7.57
N GLU A 57 -4.63 44.15 -8.06
CA GLU A 57 -4.98 42.74 -7.99
C GLU A 57 -4.82 42.17 -6.57
N ARG A 58 -3.88 42.68 -5.78
CA ARG A 58 -3.67 42.25 -4.40
C ARG A 58 -4.85 42.60 -3.49
N GLU A 59 -5.32 43.86 -3.56
CA GLU A 59 -6.46 44.32 -2.76
C GLU A 59 -7.72 43.52 -3.10
N TRP A 60 -7.90 43.17 -4.39
CA TRP A 60 -8.97 42.29 -4.83
C TRP A 60 -8.87 40.89 -4.23
N ILE A 61 -7.71 40.22 -4.30
CA ILE A 61 -7.54 38.87 -3.72
C ILE A 61 -7.78 38.87 -2.22
N GLU A 62 -7.21 39.84 -1.49
CA GLU A 62 -7.38 39.93 -0.03
C GLU A 62 -8.85 40.16 0.34
N ALA A 63 -9.56 41.01 -0.39
CA ALA A 63 -10.99 41.22 -0.20
C ALA A 63 -11.81 39.96 -0.55
N TRP A 64 -11.47 39.28 -1.64
CA TRP A 64 -12.14 38.05 -2.07
C TRP A 64 -11.94 36.91 -1.07
N CYS A 65 -10.71 36.69 -0.59
CA CYS A 65 -10.42 35.70 0.46
C CYS A 65 -11.22 35.98 1.74
N ARG A 66 -11.37 37.26 2.13
CA ARG A 66 -12.19 37.63 3.31
C ARG A 66 -13.66 37.30 3.11
N LYS A 67 -14.20 37.45 1.90
CA LYS A 67 -15.59 37.07 1.62
C LYS A 67 -15.80 35.57 1.80
N ILE A 68 -14.85 34.74 1.39
CA ILE A 68 -14.89 33.28 1.61
C ILE A 68 -14.84 32.99 3.12
N ASP A 69 -13.84 33.53 3.83
CA ASP A 69 -13.67 33.31 5.27
C ASP A 69 -14.91 33.73 6.09
N ASN A 70 -15.57 34.82 5.69
CA ASN A 70 -16.76 35.35 6.34
C ASN A 70 -18.06 34.65 5.89
N GLN A 71 -17.97 33.64 5.02
CA GLN A 71 -19.12 32.95 4.42
C GLN A 71 -20.07 33.89 3.65
N GLU A 72 -19.54 35.00 3.12
CA GLU A 72 -20.28 35.95 2.27
C GLU A 72 -20.46 35.41 0.84
N ILE A 73 -19.58 34.49 0.42
CA ILE A 73 -19.67 33.74 -0.84
C ILE A 73 -19.40 32.25 -0.54
N TYR A 74 -20.18 31.36 -1.15
CA TYR A 74 -20.23 29.93 -0.84
C TYR A 74 -20.73 29.11 -2.04
N PHE A 75 -20.60 27.78 -2.02
CA PHE A 75 -21.32 26.92 -2.96
C PHE A 75 -22.66 26.49 -2.36
N GLU A 76 -23.69 26.32 -3.18
CA GLU A 76 -24.92 25.65 -2.76
C GLU A 76 -24.79 24.16 -3.03
N CYS A 77 -25.32 23.31 -2.15
CA CYS A 77 -25.40 21.89 -2.39
C CYS A 77 -26.80 21.35 -2.09
N SER A 78 -27.19 20.34 -2.85
CA SER A 78 -28.48 19.66 -2.67
C SER A 78 -28.30 18.15 -2.61
N TYR A 79 -29.18 17.52 -1.86
CA TYR A 79 -29.21 16.07 -1.64
C TYR A 79 -30.04 15.35 -2.71
N GLU A 80 -29.44 14.45 -3.50
CA GLU A 80 -30.18 13.50 -4.33
C GLU A 80 -30.23 12.10 -3.68
N GLU A 81 -31.37 11.73 -3.08
CA GLU A 81 -31.61 10.37 -2.59
C GLU A 81 -31.86 9.40 -3.77
N TYR A 82 -30.81 8.74 -4.28
CA TYR A 82 -31.01 7.60 -5.17
C TYR A 82 -31.60 6.43 -4.37
N GLY A 83 -32.90 6.19 -4.52
CA GLY A 83 -33.56 5.04 -3.92
C GLY A 83 -32.95 3.71 -4.37
N GLY A 84 -32.15 3.06 -3.51
CA GLY A 84 -31.53 1.77 -3.81
C GLY A 84 -30.98 1.02 -2.59
N ASP A 85 -31.69 -0.03 -2.16
CA ASP A 85 -31.20 -1.21 -1.43
C ASP A 85 -30.10 -1.05 -0.37
N TYR A 86 -30.47 -0.62 0.84
CA TYR A 86 -29.98 -0.98 2.19
C TYR A 86 -28.47 -1.15 2.52
N TRP A 87 -27.51 -1.03 1.59
CA TRP A 87 -26.06 -1.18 1.87
C TRP A 87 -25.14 -0.37 0.95
N GLY A 88 -25.64 0.71 0.33
CA GLY A 88 -24.80 1.64 -0.41
C GLY A 88 -25.57 2.91 -0.73
N SER A 89 -25.77 3.78 0.26
CA SER A 89 -25.91 5.20 -0.07
C SER A 89 -24.51 5.69 -0.42
N ASP A 90 -24.19 5.69 -1.71
CA ASP A 90 -23.22 6.67 -2.17
C ASP A 90 -24.00 7.99 -2.11
N ASP A 91 -23.95 8.66 -0.95
CA ASP A 91 -24.54 9.97 -0.77
C ASP A 91 -23.79 10.92 -1.73
N VAL A 92 -24.44 11.30 -2.84
CA VAL A 92 -23.85 12.21 -3.84
C VAL A 92 -24.48 13.58 -3.64
N TYR A 93 -23.66 14.54 -3.24
CA TYR A 93 -24.05 15.95 -3.22
C TYR A 93 -23.88 16.54 -4.62
N GLU A 94 -24.91 17.24 -5.12
CA GLU A 94 -24.76 18.07 -6.32
C GLU A 94 -24.44 19.50 -5.87
N TYR A 95 -23.29 20.02 -6.32
CA TYR A 95 -22.78 21.34 -5.94
C TYR A 95 -22.99 22.38 -7.05
N THR A 96 -23.41 23.59 -6.68
CA THR A 96 -23.63 24.71 -7.60
C THR A 96 -22.79 25.94 -7.22
N ASP A 97 -22.03 26.48 -8.18
CA ASP A 97 -21.22 27.68 -8.02
C ASP A 97 -21.94 28.94 -8.47
N ILE A 98 -22.74 29.54 -7.59
CA ILE A 98 -23.55 30.73 -7.89
C ILE A 98 -22.71 32.00 -7.92
N PHE A 99 -21.62 32.03 -7.14
CA PHE A 99 -20.78 33.22 -6.97
C PHE A 99 -19.58 33.25 -7.92
N GLU A 100 -19.49 32.31 -8.86
CA GLU A 100 -18.35 32.12 -9.77
C GLU A 100 -17.01 31.95 -9.04
N ILE A 101 -17.03 31.30 -7.86
CA ILE A 101 -15.85 31.05 -7.01
C ILE A 101 -14.76 30.33 -7.81
N GLY A 102 -15.11 29.32 -8.61
CA GLY A 102 -14.16 28.57 -9.42
C GLY A 102 -13.41 29.47 -10.42
N LYS A 103 -14.10 30.43 -11.03
CA LYS A 103 -13.51 31.38 -11.98
C LYS A 103 -12.60 32.39 -11.28
N ASP A 104 -13.00 32.90 -10.11
CA ASP A 104 -12.18 33.81 -9.32
C ASP A 104 -10.95 33.11 -8.74
N LEU A 105 -11.09 31.84 -8.32
CA LEU A 105 -9.98 31.01 -7.85
C LEU A 105 -8.96 30.76 -8.97
N LEU A 106 -9.42 30.44 -10.18
CA LEU A 106 -8.56 30.33 -11.37
C LEU A 106 -7.79 31.64 -11.63
N ARG A 107 -8.46 32.78 -11.49
CA ARG A 107 -7.83 34.09 -11.64
C ARG A 107 -6.79 34.34 -10.55
N ALA A 108 -7.09 34.00 -9.30
CA ALA A 108 -6.17 34.17 -8.18
C ALA A 108 -4.89 33.33 -8.36
N PHE A 109 -5.00 32.08 -8.81
CA PHE A 109 -3.82 31.26 -9.12
C PHE A 109 -3.00 31.77 -10.31
N LYS A 110 -3.64 32.35 -11.33
CA LYS A 110 -2.92 33.02 -12.44
C LYS A 110 -2.12 34.24 -11.96
N ILE A 111 -2.65 34.99 -10.99
CA ILE A 111 -1.93 36.11 -10.38
C ILE A 111 -0.73 35.59 -9.58
N ALA A 112 -0.91 34.52 -8.80
CA ALA A 112 0.19 33.88 -8.07
C ALA A 112 1.29 33.37 -9.01
N GLU A 113 0.90 32.78 -10.14
CA GLU A 113 1.81 32.36 -11.19
C GLU A 113 2.54 33.56 -11.82
N GLY A 114 1.83 34.65 -12.11
CA GLY A 114 2.43 35.89 -12.61
C GLY A 114 3.51 36.44 -11.67
N LEU A 115 3.27 36.43 -10.35
CA LEU A 115 4.26 36.83 -9.34
C LEU A 115 5.49 35.91 -9.33
N LEU A 116 5.28 34.60 -9.44
CA LEU A 116 6.34 33.60 -9.52
C LEU A 116 7.24 33.86 -10.73
N PHE A 117 6.66 34.06 -11.90
CA PHE A 117 7.41 34.32 -13.12
C PHE A 117 8.18 35.64 -13.04
N GLN A 118 7.58 36.68 -12.44
CA GLN A 118 8.23 37.97 -12.15
C GLN A 118 9.34 37.89 -11.09
N LYS A 119 9.61 36.71 -10.55
CA LYS A 119 10.64 36.44 -9.53
C LYS A 119 10.33 37.07 -8.17
N ASP A 120 9.07 37.41 -7.91
CA ASP A 120 8.62 37.83 -6.60
C ASP A 120 8.22 36.62 -5.76
N TYR A 121 9.23 35.84 -5.40
CA TYR A 121 9.02 34.54 -4.76
C TYR A 121 8.37 34.65 -3.39
N SER A 122 8.69 35.69 -2.61
CA SER A 122 8.11 35.88 -1.29
C SER A 122 6.60 36.16 -1.36
N ARG A 123 6.15 37.03 -2.29
CA ARG A 123 4.72 37.28 -2.48
C ARG A 123 4.02 36.10 -3.15
N ALA A 124 4.65 35.46 -4.13
CA ALA A 124 4.11 34.27 -4.77
C ALA A 124 3.89 33.15 -3.75
N ALA A 125 4.88 32.84 -2.92
CA ALA A 125 4.79 31.79 -1.89
C ALA A 125 3.68 32.09 -0.88
N ALA A 126 3.57 33.33 -0.40
CA ALA A 126 2.53 33.73 0.54
C ALA A 126 1.13 33.61 -0.08
N LEU A 127 0.98 33.97 -1.35
CA LEU A 127 -0.30 33.88 -2.05
C LEU A 127 -0.70 32.42 -2.31
N TYR A 128 0.21 31.59 -2.82
CA TYR A 128 -0.04 30.17 -3.00
C TYR A 128 -0.39 29.48 -1.66
N ASP A 129 0.37 29.74 -0.59
CA ASP A 129 0.06 29.21 0.75
C ASP A 129 -1.33 29.60 1.21
N ARG A 130 -1.72 30.86 1.02
CA ARG A 130 -3.06 31.34 1.38
C ARG A 130 -4.14 30.65 0.58
N LEU A 131 -4.02 30.61 -0.75
CA LEU A 131 -5.03 30.04 -1.64
C LEU A 131 -5.22 28.54 -1.40
N CYS A 132 -4.15 27.79 -1.21
CA CYS A 132 -4.22 26.34 -0.94
C CYS A 132 -4.78 26.00 0.44
N ARG A 133 -4.79 26.95 1.39
CA ARG A 133 -5.34 26.77 2.74
C ARG A 133 -6.78 27.28 2.90
N LEU A 134 -7.37 27.85 1.84
CA LEU A 134 -8.76 28.29 1.89
C LEU A 134 -9.67 27.07 2.09
N SER A 135 -10.62 27.22 3.00
CA SER A 135 -11.75 26.31 3.16
C SER A 135 -12.95 26.97 2.51
N PHE A 136 -13.63 26.26 1.62
CA PHE A 136 -14.70 26.82 0.81
C PHE A 136 -16.05 26.45 1.41
N PRO A 137 -16.81 27.40 1.95
CA PRO A 137 -18.06 27.09 2.63
C PRO A 137 -19.12 26.63 1.62
N THR A 138 -19.93 25.68 2.05
CA THR A 138 -21.03 25.10 1.29
C THR A 138 -22.29 25.09 2.13
N LEU A 139 -23.40 25.56 1.55
CA LEU A 139 -24.71 25.64 2.20
C LEU A 139 -25.65 24.61 1.59
N GLU A 140 -26.24 23.76 2.43
CA GLU A 140 -27.20 22.76 1.99
C GLU A 140 -28.63 23.34 1.93
N ASP A 141 -29.30 23.14 0.80
CA ASP A 141 -30.54 23.83 0.43
C ASP A 141 -31.76 23.49 1.30
N GLU A 142 -31.85 22.27 1.85
CA GLU A 142 -33.03 21.81 2.60
C GLU A 142 -32.90 21.99 4.12
N THR A 143 -31.68 21.78 4.64
CA THR A 143 -31.35 21.74 6.06
C THR A 143 -30.74 23.05 6.54
N GLU A 144 -30.32 23.92 5.62
CA GLU A 144 -29.57 25.16 5.89
C GLU A 144 -28.27 24.89 6.68
N GLU A 145 -27.71 23.68 6.57
CA GLU A 145 -26.46 23.30 7.23
C GLU A 145 -25.24 23.76 6.43
N TRP A 146 -24.23 24.27 7.16
CA TRP A 146 -22.96 24.69 6.60
C TRP A 146 -21.93 23.56 6.68
N SER A 147 -21.26 23.32 5.56
CA SER A 147 -20.09 22.45 5.42
C SER A 147 -18.95 23.20 4.74
N GLU A 148 -17.79 22.57 4.62
CA GLU A 148 -16.62 23.17 3.97
C GLU A 148 -15.97 22.16 3.03
N LEU A 149 -15.56 22.63 1.85
CA LEU A 149 -14.77 21.88 0.88
C LEU A 149 -13.33 22.39 0.87
N SER A 150 -12.38 21.46 0.76
CA SER A 150 -10.98 21.71 0.45
C SER A 150 -10.76 21.99 -1.04
N LEU A 151 -9.58 22.51 -1.38
CA LEU A 151 -9.18 22.75 -2.76
C LEU A 151 -9.19 21.44 -3.59
N GLU A 152 -8.77 20.33 -2.99
CA GLU A 152 -8.78 19.01 -3.59
C GLU A 152 -10.21 18.54 -3.91
N GLU A 153 -11.15 18.76 -2.99
CA GLU A 153 -12.56 18.40 -3.18
C GLU A 153 -13.20 19.25 -4.28
N LEU A 154 -12.89 20.55 -4.37
CA LEU A 154 -13.39 21.37 -5.49
C LEU A 154 -12.96 20.82 -6.88
N VAL A 155 -11.79 20.19 -6.96
CA VAL A 155 -11.32 19.57 -8.21
C VAL A 155 -11.95 18.19 -8.41
N SER A 156 -12.13 17.38 -7.37
CA SER A 156 -12.78 16.06 -7.49
C SER A 156 -14.23 16.17 -7.89
N GLU A 157 -14.95 17.15 -7.34
CA GLU A 157 -16.35 17.45 -7.66
C GLU A 157 -16.52 18.21 -8.98
N GLY A 158 -15.42 18.55 -9.67
CA GLY A 158 -15.46 19.23 -10.97
C GLY A 158 -15.90 20.70 -10.92
N LEU A 159 -15.95 21.32 -9.73
CA LEU A 159 -16.31 22.73 -9.53
C LEU A 159 -15.24 23.68 -10.07
N VAL A 160 -13.99 23.23 -10.13
CA VAL A 160 -12.90 24.00 -10.74
C VAL A 160 -11.92 23.09 -11.49
N SER A 161 -11.45 23.56 -12.65
CA SER A 161 -10.41 22.85 -13.43
C SER A 161 -9.02 23.39 -13.10
N LEU A 162 -8.41 22.86 -12.03
CA LEU A 162 -7.05 23.21 -11.60
C LEU A 162 -6.09 22.04 -11.75
N ASN A 163 -4.86 22.35 -12.16
CA ASN A 163 -3.76 21.41 -12.10
C ASN A 163 -3.08 21.50 -10.72
N LEU A 164 -3.60 20.72 -9.76
CA LEU A 164 -3.11 20.71 -8.37
C LEU A 164 -1.61 20.40 -8.28
N LYS A 165 -1.11 19.48 -9.13
CA LYS A 165 0.31 19.14 -9.17
C LYS A 165 1.16 20.35 -9.58
N GLN A 166 0.76 21.10 -10.61
CA GLN A 166 1.48 22.31 -11.02
C GLN A 166 1.43 23.41 -9.95
N ILE A 167 0.27 23.59 -9.31
CA ILE A 167 0.10 24.56 -8.21
C ILE A 167 1.05 24.23 -7.06
N ALA A 168 1.08 22.97 -6.64
CA ALA A 168 1.97 22.50 -5.58
C ALA A 168 3.45 22.67 -5.96
N LEU A 169 3.85 22.35 -7.20
CA LEU A 169 5.21 22.60 -7.68
C LEU A 169 5.58 24.10 -7.65
N ASN A 170 4.68 24.98 -8.10
CA ASN A 170 4.88 26.42 -8.06
C ASN A 170 5.01 26.94 -6.62
N LEU A 171 4.19 26.44 -5.70
CA LEU A 171 4.26 26.75 -4.26
C LEU A 171 5.60 26.32 -3.66
N LEU A 172 6.01 25.07 -3.88
CA LEU A 172 7.29 24.53 -3.40
C LEU A 172 8.47 25.33 -3.97
N TYR A 173 8.44 25.65 -5.27
CA TYR A 173 9.49 26.44 -5.93
C TYR A 173 9.56 27.87 -5.36
N ALA A 174 8.41 28.55 -5.25
CA ALA A 174 8.34 29.90 -4.68
C ALA A 174 8.88 29.89 -3.25
N ARG A 175 8.50 28.90 -2.43
CA ARG A 175 8.95 28.79 -1.06
C ARG A 175 10.45 28.50 -0.96
N TYR A 176 10.97 27.62 -1.83
CA TYR A 176 12.40 27.36 -1.91
C TYR A 176 13.20 28.65 -2.11
N GLN A 177 12.77 29.47 -3.07
CA GLN A 177 13.46 30.71 -3.42
C GLN A 177 13.28 31.81 -2.37
N ALA A 178 12.20 31.78 -1.58
CA ALA A 178 11.88 32.80 -0.59
C ALA A 178 12.48 32.53 0.81
N ALA A 179 12.76 31.27 1.16
CA ALA A 179 13.29 30.87 2.45
C ALA A 179 14.74 30.38 2.35
N GLU A 180 15.48 30.35 3.46
CA GLU A 180 16.86 29.85 3.53
C GLU A 180 17.07 28.89 4.70
N GLY A 181 18.12 28.07 4.61
CA GLY A 181 18.55 27.16 5.67
C GLY A 181 17.45 26.23 6.19
N ARG A 182 17.42 26.03 7.51
CA ARG A 182 16.46 25.13 8.16
C ARG A 182 15.00 25.58 7.99
N GLU A 183 14.73 26.87 7.83
CA GLU A 183 13.36 27.36 7.59
C GLU A 183 12.84 26.86 6.24
N ARG A 184 13.70 26.82 5.21
CA ARG A 184 13.38 26.27 3.90
C ARG A 184 12.97 24.80 4.02
N SER A 185 13.81 23.96 4.65
CA SER A 185 13.52 22.54 4.86
C SER A 185 12.21 22.33 5.62
N ALA A 186 12.01 23.03 6.72
CA ALA A 186 10.78 22.90 7.52
C ALA A 186 9.52 23.27 6.73
N ALA A 187 9.57 24.35 5.95
CA ALA A 187 8.44 24.77 5.13
C ALA A 187 8.15 23.78 3.99
N LEU A 188 9.18 23.32 3.27
CA LEU A 188 9.01 22.35 2.19
C LEU A 188 8.45 21.02 2.71
N TYR A 189 8.94 20.52 3.86
CA TYR A 189 8.38 19.32 4.50
C TYR A 189 6.91 19.48 4.84
N THR A 190 6.52 20.64 5.38
CA THR A 190 5.11 20.92 5.72
C THR A 190 4.22 20.84 4.48
N TYR A 191 4.65 21.39 3.34
CA TYR A 191 3.89 21.30 2.09
C TYR A 191 3.92 19.92 1.47
N LEU A 192 5.06 19.22 1.51
CA LEU A 192 5.18 17.86 0.99
C LEU A 192 4.38 16.82 1.78
N ALA A 193 3.89 17.19 2.97
CA ALA A 193 2.94 16.40 3.75
C ALA A 193 1.48 16.60 3.32
N TRP A 194 1.17 17.59 2.47
CA TRP A 194 -0.19 17.80 1.94
C TRP A 194 -0.57 16.73 0.92
N ASP A 195 -1.86 16.45 0.82
CA ASP A 195 -2.40 15.41 -0.04
C ASP A 195 -2.13 15.70 -1.53
N MET A 196 -2.33 16.94 -1.98
CA MET A 196 -1.95 17.39 -3.33
C MET A 196 -0.46 17.21 -3.68
N CYS A 197 0.42 17.06 -2.68
CA CYS A 197 1.87 16.93 -2.83
C CYS A 197 2.38 15.48 -2.70
N LYS A 198 1.53 14.49 -2.39
CA LYS A 198 1.96 13.10 -2.15
C LYS A 198 2.78 12.50 -3.30
N ASN A 199 2.46 12.87 -4.54
CA ASN A 199 3.08 12.34 -5.76
C ASN A 199 4.12 13.29 -6.38
N ILE A 200 4.62 14.27 -5.63
CA ILE A 200 5.66 15.19 -6.08
C ILE A 200 7.00 14.71 -5.57
N SER A 201 7.94 14.55 -6.49
CA SER A 201 9.34 14.27 -6.18
C SER A 201 10.13 15.56 -5.94
N ILE A 202 11.19 15.50 -5.13
CA ILE A 202 12.13 16.60 -4.95
C ILE A 202 12.87 16.93 -6.25
N GLU A 203 13.06 15.96 -7.15
CA GLU A 203 13.67 16.23 -8.46
C GLU A 203 12.77 17.07 -9.37
N GLU A 204 11.44 16.87 -9.30
CA GLU A 204 10.50 17.67 -10.08
C GLU A 204 10.57 19.17 -9.72
N LEU A 205 10.85 19.47 -8.44
CA LEU A 205 11.08 20.83 -7.95
C LEU A 205 12.24 21.53 -8.68
N PHE A 206 13.29 20.78 -9.09
CA PHE A 206 14.47 21.36 -9.73
C PHE A 206 14.16 21.96 -11.11
N THR A 207 13.06 21.52 -11.74
CA THR A 207 12.62 21.96 -13.06
C THR A 207 11.35 22.79 -13.07
N ALA A 208 10.76 23.06 -11.90
CA ALA A 208 9.41 23.61 -11.80
C ALA A 208 9.29 25.09 -12.19
N GLY A 209 10.35 25.88 -12.02
CA GLY A 209 10.27 27.34 -12.09
C GLY A 209 11.06 28.00 -13.22
N PRO A 210 10.97 29.34 -13.31
CA PRO A 210 11.57 30.12 -14.39
C PRO A 210 13.09 30.20 -14.37
N GLU A 211 13.74 29.82 -13.26
CA GLU A 211 15.18 29.87 -13.08
C GLU A 211 15.69 28.63 -12.36
N GLU A 212 16.98 28.34 -12.54
CA GLU A 212 17.66 27.29 -11.79
C GLU A 212 17.69 27.60 -10.29
N LEU A 213 17.54 26.54 -9.48
CA LEU A 213 17.59 26.66 -8.03
C LEU A 213 19.02 26.95 -7.55
N LYS A 214 19.19 28.07 -6.84
CA LYS A 214 20.49 28.43 -6.26
C LYS A 214 20.78 27.58 -5.02
N GLY A 215 22.05 27.22 -4.86
CA GLY A 215 22.54 26.54 -3.65
C GLY A 215 21.99 25.13 -3.47
N LEU A 216 21.64 24.44 -4.55
CA LEU A 216 21.02 23.12 -4.50
C LEU A 216 21.88 22.11 -3.72
N ASP A 217 23.20 22.13 -3.93
CA ASP A 217 24.13 21.25 -3.21
C ASP A 217 24.05 21.42 -1.70
N VAL A 218 24.02 22.67 -1.23
CA VAL A 218 23.95 23.02 0.19
C VAL A 218 22.58 22.63 0.75
N PHE A 219 21.51 22.98 0.03
CA PHE A 219 20.15 22.63 0.41
C PHE A 219 19.97 21.13 0.59
N MET A 220 20.50 20.31 -0.32
CA MET A 220 20.29 18.87 -0.26
C MET A 220 20.95 18.23 0.97
N GLU A 221 22.10 18.75 1.43
CA GLU A 221 22.70 18.31 2.70
C GLU A 221 21.86 18.79 3.90
N GLU A 222 21.40 20.04 3.90
CA GLU A 222 20.49 20.57 4.94
C GLU A 222 19.15 19.82 4.99
N TRP A 223 18.66 19.38 3.83
CA TRP A 223 17.43 18.61 3.68
C TRP A 223 17.58 17.21 4.26
N LEU A 224 18.69 16.53 3.95
CA LEU A 224 19.04 15.24 4.55
C LEU A 224 19.12 15.36 6.08
N ASP A 225 19.88 16.31 6.60
CA ASP A 225 20.04 16.50 8.05
C ASP A 225 18.73 16.87 8.73
N PHE A 226 17.89 17.69 8.09
CA PHE A 226 16.56 18.00 8.59
C PHE A 226 15.69 16.73 8.68
N LEU A 227 15.61 15.95 7.61
CA LEU A 227 14.75 14.77 7.55
C LEU A 227 15.18 13.66 8.50
N LYS A 228 16.50 13.48 8.71
CA LYS A 228 17.05 12.54 9.69
C LYS A 228 16.47 12.76 11.10
N ASP A 229 16.09 13.98 11.46
CA ASP A 229 15.57 14.34 12.78
C ASP A 229 14.04 14.19 12.91
N ILE A 230 13.31 14.10 11.80
CA ILE A 230 11.84 14.11 11.80
C ILE A 230 11.30 12.68 11.76
N PRO A 231 10.56 12.21 12.78
CA PRO A 231 9.95 10.88 12.73
C PRO A 231 8.76 10.84 11.76
N GLY A 232 8.39 9.63 11.32
CA GLY A 232 7.19 9.39 10.52
C GLY A 232 7.51 8.82 9.14
N ASP A 233 6.52 8.14 8.57
CA ASP A 233 6.68 7.43 7.29
C ASP A 233 7.04 8.40 6.16
N ARG A 234 6.36 9.55 6.09
CA ARG A 234 6.61 10.56 5.05
C ARG A 234 8.03 11.13 5.10
N ALA A 235 8.58 11.35 6.29
CA ALA A 235 9.97 11.77 6.44
C ALA A 235 10.94 10.68 5.97
N GLY A 236 10.65 9.41 6.28
CA GLY A 236 11.39 8.26 5.76
C GLY A 236 11.41 8.19 4.24
N ASP A 237 10.25 8.34 3.59
CA ASP A 237 10.12 8.30 2.13
C ASP A 237 10.94 9.42 1.46
N LEU A 238 10.81 10.65 1.96
CA LEU A 238 11.55 11.81 1.46
C LEU A 238 13.06 11.68 1.71
N LEU A 239 13.46 11.03 2.80
CA LEU A 239 14.87 10.80 3.13
C LEU A 239 15.50 9.77 2.19
N ILE A 240 14.76 8.72 1.84
CA ILE A 240 15.17 7.73 0.84
C ILE A 240 15.39 8.41 -0.50
N GLU A 241 14.42 9.21 -0.94
CA GLU A 241 14.51 9.96 -2.19
C GLU A 241 15.74 10.88 -2.20
N ALA A 242 15.91 11.70 -1.16
CA ALA A 242 17.04 12.61 -1.05
C ALA A 242 18.41 11.90 -1.08
N CYS A 243 18.52 10.73 -0.42
CA CYS A 243 19.74 9.91 -0.46
C CYS A 243 20.05 9.43 -1.88
N LEU A 244 19.03 8.92 -2.59
CA LEU A 244 19.16 8.42 -3.95
C LEU A 244 19.55 9.53 -4.93
N CYS A 245 18.98 10.72 -4.80
CA CYS A 245 19.30 11.87 -5.66
C CYS A 245 20.75 12.35 -5.52
N ARG A 246 21.33 12.35 -4.31
CA ARG A 246 22.67 12.92 -4.06
C ARG A 246 23.83 11.95 -4.11
N GLY A 247 23.64 10.75 -3.58
CA GLY A 247 24.73 9.77 -3.46
C GLY A 247 24.31 8.34 -3.80
N GLY A 248 23.12 8.18 -4.38
CA GLY A 248 22.59 6.89 -4.77
C GLY A 248 22.47 5.91 -3.61
N ILE A 249 22.61 4.63 -3.94
CA ILE A 249 22.48 3.54 -2.96
C ILE A 249 23.54 3.56 -1.86
N VAL A 250 24.75 4.07 -2.13
CA VAL A 250 25.82 4.13 -1.13
C VAL A 250 25.41 5.07 0.00
N ARG A 251 24.94 6.27 -0.34
CA ARG A 251 24.45 7.26 0.65
C ARG A 251 23.24 6.74 1.41
N LEU A 252 22.31 6.06 0.73
CA LEU A 252 21.15 5.44 1.38
C LEU A 252 21.58 4.42 2.45
N CYS A 253 22.53 3.54 2.14
CA CYS A 253 23.04 2.56 3.11
C CYS A 253 23.72 3.23 4.32
N ASP A 254 24.54 4.26 4.09
CA ASP A 254 25.23 4.98 5.16
C ASP A 254 24.25 5.70 6.10
N VAL A 255 23.24 6.37 5.53
CA VAL A 255 22.19 7.05 6.30
C VAL A 255 21.30 6.05 7.02
N ALA A 256 20.94 4.92 6.39
CA ALA A 256 20.15 3.86 7.03
C ALA A 256 20.78 3.39 8.34
N LYS A 257 22.10 3.25 8.37
CA LYS A 257 22.88 2.90 9.56
C LYS A 257 22.88 3.99 10.62
N GLU A 258 22.97 5.24 10.21
CA GLU A 258 22.99 6.40 11.11
C GLU A 258 21.66 6.58 11.86
N VAL A 259 20.52 6.43 11.16
CA VAL A 259 19.19 6.75 11.70
C VAL A 259 18.29 5.53 11.93
N CYS A 260 18.85 4.33 12.02
CA CYS A 260 18.09 3.07 12.06
C CYS A 260 17.04 2.99 13.19
N THR A 261 17.23 3.71 14.30
CA THR A 261 16.28 3.76 15.42
C THR A 261 15.05 4.61 15.14
N ARG A 262 15.13 5.55 14.19
CA ARG A 262 14.06 6.46 13.80
C ARG A 262 13.46 6.08 12.45
N HIS A 263 14.32 5.68 11.51
CA HIS A 263 13.94 5.29 10.16
C HIS A 263 14.47 3.92 9.75
N PRO A 264 14.01 2.83 10.40
CA PRO A 264 14.41 1.47 10.02
C PRO A 264 13.99 1.09 8.59
N ILE A 265 13.01 1.79 8.00
CA ILE A 265 12.52 1.53 6.64
C ILE A 265 13.58 1.76 5.56
N LEU A 266 14.57 2.63 5.80
CA LEU A 266 15.66 2.88 4.84
C LEU A 266 16.44 1.60 4.55
N TYR A 267 16.64 0.72 5.54
CA TYR A 267 17.29 -0.57 5.32
C TYR A 267 16.50 -1.47 4.38
N LYS A 268 15.17 -1.51 4.52
CA LYS A 268 14.31 -2.28 3.60
C LYS A 268 14.50 -1.79 2.17
N TYR A 269 14.36 -0.48 1.95
CA TYR A 269 14.52 0.11 0.61
C TYR A 269 15.94 -0.07 0.05
N ALA A 270 16.97 0.02 0.89
CA ALA A 270 18.34 -0.27 0.48
C ALA A 270 18.48 -1.71 0.01
N CYS A 271 17.96 -2.68 0.77
CA CYS A 271 17.99 -4.10 0.41
C CYS A 271 17.23 -4.36 -0.90
N ASP A 272 16.03 -3.80 -1.07
CA ASP A 272 15.25 -3.92 -2.30
C ASP A 272 15.99 -3.35 -3.51
N TYR A 273 16.55 -2.15 -3.38
CA TYR A 273 17.29 -1.50 -4.47
C TYR A 273 18.51 -2.32 -4.89
N LEU A 274 19.24 -2.89 -3.91
CA LEU A 274 20.39 -3.75 -4.18
C LEU A 274 19.97 -5.06 -4.85
N LEU A 275 18.93 -5.72 -4.33
CA LEU A 275 18.46 -7.00 -4.88
C LEU A 275 17.94 -6.84 -6.32
N ASN A 276 17.12 -5.81 -6.57
CA ASN A 276 16.62 -5.48 -7.91
C ASN A 276 17.75 -5.05 -8.87
N GLY A 277 18.84 -4.51 -8.33
CA GLY A 277 20.06 -4.18 -9.05
C GLY A 277 21.00 -5.37 -9.31
N ASN A 278 20.58 -6.61 -9.01
CA ASN A 278 21.40 -7.83 -9.07
C ASN A 278 22.67 -7.76 -8.19
N LYS A 279 22.61 -7.04 -7.06
CA LYS A 279 23.70 -6.89 -6.08
C LYS A 279 23.39 -7.70 -4.83
N ALA A 280 23.22 -9.01 -5.00
CA ALA A 280 22.83 -9.92 -3.92
C ALA A 280 23.83 -9.91 -2.75
N LEU A 281 25.14 -9.90 -3.02
CA LEU A 281 26.17 -9.88 -1.98
C LEU A 281 26.09 -8.62 -1.10
N GLU A 282 25.91 -7.45 -1.71
CA GLU A 282 25.73 -6.21 -0.96
C GLU A 282 24.39 -6.18 -0.21
N CYS A 283 23.31 -6.71 -0.82
CA CYS A 283 22.02 -6.85 -0.17
C CYS A 283 22.12 -7.72 1.10
N GLU A 284 22.76 -8.88 1.00
CA GLU A 284 22.99 -9.79 2.12
C GLU A 284 23.75 -9.08 3.26
N ARG A 285 24.83 -8.37 2.92
CA ARG A 285 25.64 -7.63 3.89
C ARG A 285 24.84 -6.55 4.63
N VAL A 286 24.10 -5.72 3.88
CA VAL A 286 23.29 -4.64 4.45
C VAL A 286 22.13 -5.19 5.28
N GLY A 287 21.50 -6.26 4.79
CA GLY A 287 20.43 -6.96 5.48
C GLY A 287 20.88 -7.54 6.82
N LEU A 288 22.00 -8.29 6.84
CA LEU A 288 22.57 -8.84 8.07
C LEU A 288 22.98 -7.75 9.07
N GLU A 289 23.52 -6.63 8.60
CA GLU A 289 23.80 -5.46 9.45
C GLU A 289 22.52 -4.94 10.11
N ALA A 290 21.44 -4.77 9.33
CA ALA A 290 20.15 -4.35 9.85
C ALA A 290 19.57 -5.35 10.88
N LEU A 291 19.66 -6.66 10.63
CA LEU A 291 19.19 -7.68 11.57
C LEU A 291 19.90 -7.65 12.92
N GLY A 292 21.17 -7.22 12.94
CA GLY A 292 21.97 -7.05 14.16
C GLY A 292 21.71 -5.73 14.90
N MET A 293 21.19 -4.70 14.22
CA MET A 293 20.95 -3.38 14.80
C MET A 293 19.49 -3.15 15.22
N LEU A 294 18.54 -3.73 14.49
CA LEU A 294 17.11 -3.49 14.70
C LEU A 294 16.54 -4.39 15.80
N PRO A 295 15.63 -3.86 16.66
CA PRO A 295 14.91 -4.67 17.64
C PRO A 295 14.13 -5.83 17.00
N GLU A 296 14.18 -6.99 17.64
CA GLU A 296 13.59 -8.24 17.13
C GLU A 296 12.07 -8.12 16.90
N GLN A 297 11.36 -7.34 17.70
CA GLN A 297 9.91 -7.18 17.57
C GLN A 297 9.46 -6.27 16.43
N LEU A 298 10.35 -5.54 15.76
CA LEU A 298 9.95 -4.61 14.69
C LEU A 298 9.55 -5.37 13.43
N ILE A 299 8.36 -5.10 12.90
CA ILE A 299 7.83 -5.77 11.70
C ILE A 299 8.73 -5.52 10.48
N VAL A 300 9.24 -4.29 10.32
CA VAL A 300 10.16 -3.94 9.22
C VAL A 300 11.45 -4.77 9.22
N ARG A 301 11.90 -5.24 10.40
CA ARG A 301 13.05 -6.16 10.50
C ARG A 301 12.74 -7.50 9.86
N GLY A 302 11.49 -7.98 9.97
CA GLY A 302 11.03 -9.19 9.32
C GLY A 302 11.07 -9.07 7.80
N LYS A 303 10.57 -7.95 7.26
CA LYS A 303 10.65 -7.63 5.82
C LYS A 303 12.08 -7.57 5.31
N ILE A 304 12.99 -6.96 6.07
CA ILE A 304 14.42 -6.93 5.72
C ILE A 304 14.98 -8.35 5.72
N ALA A 305 14.66 -9.17 6.73
CA ALA A 305 15.10 -10.56 6.79
C ALA A 305 14.64 -11.36 5.57
N ALA A 306 13.40 -11.18 5.13
CA ALA A 306 12.82 -11.86 3.97
C ALA A 306 13.52 -11.46 2.65
N ILE A 307 13.79 -10.16 2.44
CA ILE A 307 14.59 -9.70 1.29
C ILE A 307 16.03 -10.26 1.35
N THR A 308 16.63 -10.27 2.55
CA THR A 308 17.98 -10.81 2.77
C THR A 308 18.03 -12.32 2.50
N ALA A 309 16.97 -13.06 2.84
CA ALA A 309 16.85 -14.49 2.54
C ALA A 309 16.91 -14.76 1.04
N LYS A 310 16.26 -13.94 0.20
CA LYS A 310 16.35 -14.06 -1.26
C LYS A 310 17.76 -13.82 -1.78
N ALA A 311 18.47 -12.85 -1.21
CA ALA A 311 19.87 -12.63 -1.56
C ALA A 311 20.73 -13.85 -1.19
N ALA A 312 20.53 -14.41 0.01
CA ALA A 312 21.24 -15.61 0.47
C ALA A 312 20.90 -16.86 -0.37
N GLU A 313 19.66 -16.99 -0.85
CA GLU A 313 19.25 -18.05 -1.76
C GLU A 313 19.97 -17.94 -3.13
N GLN A 314 20.03 -16.73 -3.71
CA GLN A 314 20.78 -16.49 -4.96
C GLN A 314 22.28 -16.77 -4.83
N LEU A 315 22.84 -16.60 -3.63
CA LEU A 315 24.25 -16.83 -3.31
C LEU A 315 24.54 -18.25 -2.83
N GLU A 316 23.51 -19.10 -2.67
CA GLU A 316 23.63 -20.45 -2.12
C GLU A 316 24.26 -20.48 -0.70
N HIS A 317 23.86 -19.55 0.18
CA HIS A 317 24.33 -19.43 1.56
C HIS A 317 23.30 -19.98 2.59
N PRO A 318 23.27 -21.31 2.85
CA PRO A 318 22.21 -21.94 3.65
C PRO A 318 22.18 -21.52 5.12
N ASP A 319 23.33 -21.21 5.73
CA ASP A 319 23.40 -20.77 7.12
C ASP A 319 22.78 -19.37 7.31
N ILE A 320 23.00 -18.50 6.32
CA ILE A 320 22.41 -17.14 6.30
C ILE A 320 20.93 -17.23 5.99
N LEU A 321 20.54 -18.07 5.02
CA LEU A 321 19.13 -18.32 4.70
C LEU A 321 18.35 -18.76 5.96
N ARG A 322 18.92 -19.70 6.73
CA ARG A 322 18.36 -20.13 8.01
C ARG A 322 18.20 -18.97 9.00
N GLN A 323 19.26 -18.18 9.19
CA GLN A 323 19.24 -17.02 10.09
C GLN A 323 18.15 -16.03 9.69
N CYS A 324 18.00 -15.78 8.39
CA CYS A 324 17.02 -14.85 7.84
C CYS A 324 15.58 -15.37 8.00
N TRP A 325 15.28 -16.63 7.71
CA TRP A 325 13.93 -17.17 7.92
C TRP A 325 13.52 -17.22 9.39
N GLU A 326 14.44 -17.59 10.30
CA GLU A 326 14.16 -17.49 11.74
C GLU A 326 13.88 -16.02 12.10
N ALA A 327 14.74 -15.07 11.69
CA ALA A 327 14.55 -13.64 11.96
C ALA A 327 13.25 -13.07 11.36
N ALA A 328 12.87 -13.49 10.16
CA ALA A 328 11.64 -13.09 9.49
C ALA A 328 10.42 -13.46 10.34
N PHE A 329 10.35 -14.71 10.82
CA PHE A 329 9.22 -15.15 11.65
C PHE A 329 9.18 -14.46 13.01
N TYR A 330 10.32 -14.34 13.71
CA TYR A 330 10.34 -13.70 15.03
C TYR A 330 10.01 -12.20 14.96
N SER A 331 10.31 -11.53 13.85
CA SER A 331 9.99 -10.11 13.64
C SER A 331 8.62 -9.85 13.01
N GLU A 332 8.17 -10.72 12.12
CA GLU A 332 6.90 -10.60 11.41
C GLU A 332 6.23 -11.99 11.34
N PRO A 333 5.45 -12.37 12.37
CA PRO A 333 4.96 -13.74 12.58
C PRO A 333 3.78 -14.07 11.65
N THR A 334 4.04 -14.18 10.36
CA THR A 334 3.07 -14.58 9.34
C THR A 334 3.02 -16.10 9.18
N LEU A 335 1.96 -16.61 8.56
CA LEU A 335 1.90 -18.02 8.18
C LEU A 335 3.00 -18.37 7.16
N ASN A 336 3.34 -17.44 6.26
CA ASN A 336 4.41 -17.59 5.29
C ASN A 336 5.75 -17.88 5.93
N HIS A 337 6.20 -16.97 6.79
CA HIS A 337 7.47 -17.14 7.50
C HIS A 337 7.46 -18.42 8.34
N TYR A 338 6.32 -18.81 8.93
CA TYR A 338 6.21 -20.04 9.68
C TYR A 338 6.38 -21.30 8.82
N LEU A 339 5.75 -21.34 7.64
CA LEU A 339 5.84 -22.48 6.71
C LEU A 339 7.24 -22.62 6.12
N GLN A 340 7.94 -21.51 5.86
CA GLN A 340 9.34 -21.53 5.41
C GLN A 340 10.26 -22.25 6.40
N LEU A 341 9.99 -22.18 7.71
CA LEU A 341 10.78 -22.92 8.72
C LEU A 341 10.76 -24.44 8.51
N PHE A 342 9.74 -24.98 7.83
CA PHE A 342 9.67 -26.41 7.51
C PHE A 342 10.65 -26.84 6.43
N GLU A 343 11.17 -25.91 5.64
CA GLU A 343 12.16 -26.17 4.58
C GLU A 343 13.59 -26.30 5.14
N LEU A 344 13.80 -25.93 6.41
CA LEU A 344 15.10 -26.01 7.07
C LEU A 344 15.47 -27.42 7.58
N PRO A 345 16.77 -27.72 7.70
CA PRO A 345 17.26 -28.81 8.54
C PRO A 345 16.80 -28.62 10.00
N ASP A 346 16.45 -29.71 10.68
CA ASP A 346 15.91 -29.68 12.07
C ASP A 346 14.62 -28.81 12.23
N HIS A 347 13.81 -28.72 11.16
CA HIS A 347 12.57 -27.96 11.17
C HIS A 347 11.64 -28.24 12.36
N ARG A 348 11.66 -29.45 12.93
CA ARG A 348 10.77 -29.80 14.06
C ARG A 348 11.05 -28.92 15.27
N ASN A 349 12.31 -28.84 15.70
CA ASN A 349 12.69 -28.02 16.85
C ASN A 349 12.46 -26.53 16.57
N ILE A 350 12.84 -26.08 15.36
CA ILE A 350 12.70 -24.68 14.95
C ILE A 350 11.23 -24.27 14.94
N ALA A 351 10.35 -25.03 14.28
CA ALA A 351 8.93 -24.77 14.23
C ALA A 351 8.27 -24.83 15.62
N ASP A 352 8.64 -25.79 16.48
CA ASP A 352 8.10 -25.88 17.84
C ASP A 352 8.46 -24.64 18.69
N ARG A 353 9.70 -24.14 18.59
CA ARG A 353 10.12 -22.90 19.26
C ARG A 353 9.34 -21.70 18.72
N ALA A 354 9.21 -21.60 17.40
CA ALA A 354 8.44 -20.56 16.72
C ALA A 354 6.95 -20.56 17.12
N ALA A 355 6.31 -21.73 17.18
CA ALA A 355 4.93 -21.87 17.63
C ALA A 355 4.73 -21.47 19.10
N ASN A 356 5.71 -21.79 19.97
CA ASN A 356 5.67 -21.36 21.36
C ASN A 356 5.85 -19.85 21.50
N TYR A 357 6.75 -19.25 20.72
CA TYR A 357 6.87 -17.79 20.63
C TYR A 357 5.55 -17.13 20.19
N ALA A 358 4.93 -17.64 19.11
CA ALA A 358 3.66 -17.12 18.60
C ALA A 358 2.53 -17.08 19.64
N LYS A 359 2.50 -18.04 20.58
CA LYS A 359 1.53 -18.05 21.69
C LYS A 359 1.71 -16.86 22.63
N THR A 360 2.95 -16.41 22.84
CA THR A 360 3.30 -15.32 23.76
C THR A 360 3.00 -13.92 23.23
N LEU A 361 2.82 -13.77 21.91
CA LEU A 361 2.60 -12.47 21.27
C LEU A 361 1.29 -11.80 21.70
N PRO A 362 1.20 -10.45 21.71
CA PRO A 362 -0.05 -9.74 21.89
C PRO A 362 -1.08 -10.09 20.80
N GLU A 363 -2.37 -10.16 21.15
CA GLU A 363 -3.44 -10.45 20.17
C GLU A 363 -3.90 -9.22 19.38
N ARG A 364 -3.61 -8.03 19.89
CA ARG A 364 -3.96 -6.74 19.29
C ARG A 364 -2.70 -5.93 19.06
N PRO A 365 -2.64 -5.13 17.98
CA PRO A 365 -1.54 -4.19 17.78
C PRO A 365 -1.52 -3.16 18.92
N SER A 366 -0.33 -2.62 19.20
CA SER A 366 -0.19 -1.46 20.07
C SER A 366 -0.87 -0.25 19.40
N THR A 367 -2.00 0.20 19.95
CA THR A 367 -2.84 1.24 19.36
C THR A 367 -2.26 2.66 19.47
N ALA A 368 -1.22 2.86 20.30
CA ALA A 368 -0.73 4.20 20.65
C ALA A 368 0.14 4.86 19.57
N GLU A 369 0.78 4.08 18.68
CA GLU A 369 1.81 4.60 17.75
C GLU A 369 1.62 4.14 16.29
N GLY A 370 0.81 3.11 16.03
CA GLY A 370 0.75 2.42 14.73
C GLY A 370 0.02 3.15 13.59
N TYR A 371 -0.82 4.14 13.87
CA TYR A 371 -1.58 4.84 12.82
C TYR A 371 -0.75 5.90 12.08
N ASN A 372 0.24 6.51 12.74
CA ASN A 372 0.99 7.64 12.19
C ASN A 372 2.43 7.30 11.80
N ASN A 373 2.94 6.13 12.18
CA ASN A 373 4.31 5.71 11.90
C ASN A 373 4.43 4.19 11.69
N ARG A 374 4.06 3.72 10.51
CA ARG A 374 4.02 2.30 10.14
C ARG A 374 5.39 1.64 10.19
N GLN A 375 6.48 2.38 9.93
CA GLN A 375 7.83 1.80 10.01
C GLN A 375 8.25 1.36 11.43
N MET A 376 7.54 1.81 12.48
CA MET A 376 7.83 1.48 13.88
C MET A 376 6.86 0.42 14.45
N LEU A 377 6.04 -0.20 13.61
CA LEU A 377 5.11 -1.24 14.05
C LEU A 377 5.87 -2.42 14.66
N VAL A 378 5.37 -2.86 15.81
CA VAL A 378 5.84 -4.06 16.51
C VAL A 378 4.89 -5.22 16.28
N ASN A 379 5.45 -6.42 16.32
CA ASN A 379 4.73 -7.63 16.02
C ASN A 379 3.57 -7.92 17.00
N HIS A 380 2.52 -8.51 16.44
CA HIS A 380 1.38 -9.03 17.17
C HIS A 380 0.81 -10.20 16.36
N LEU A 381 0.00 -11.05 16.99
CA LEU A 381 -0.63 -12.17 16.30
C LEU A 381 -2.04 -12.40 16.83
N SER A 382 -3.04 -12.22 15.96
CA SER A 382 -4.44 -12.41 16.34
C SER A 382 -4.70 -13.81 16.87
N ARG A 383 -5.74 -13.96 17.71
CA ARG A 383 -6.14 -15.27 18.24
C ARG A 383 -6.39 -16.30 17.15
N GLU A 384 -6.98 -15.89 16.04
CA GLU A 384 -7.22 -16.75 14.88
C GLU A 384 -5.90 -17.23 14.27
N HIS A 385 -4.96 -16.33 14.00
CA HIS A 385 -3.67 -16.69 13.42
C HIS A 385 -2.84 -17.56 14.37
N LYS A 386 -2.91 -17.35 15.69
CA LYS A 386 -2.31 -18.27 16.66
C LYS A 386 -2.85 -19.69 16.54
N ALA A 387 -4.16 -19.85 16.34
CA ALA A 387 -4.77 -21.16 16.15
C ALA A 387 -4.35 -21.81 14.82
N VAL A 388 -4.14 -21.01 13.77
CA VAL A 388 -3.57 -21.47 12.50
C VAL A 388 -2.14 -21.97 12.68
N ILE A 389 -1.25 -21.21 13.35
CA ILE A 389 0.12 -21.64 13.64
C ILE A 389 0.13 -22.96 14.43
N ARG A 390 -0.76 -23.11 15.42
CA ARG A 390 -0.92 -24.37 16.17
C ARG A 390 -1.37 -25.54 15.29
N PHE A 391 -2.28 -25.31 14.34
CA PHE A 391 -2.66 -26.32 13.36
C PHE A 391 -1.43 -26.78 12.55
N PHE A 392 -0.66 -25.84 12.01
CA PHE A 392 0.55 -26.15 11.24
C PHE A 392 1.68 -26.73 12.10
N ASN A 393 1.68 -26.48 13.41
CA ASN A 393 2.55 -27.16 14.37
C ASN A 393 2.08 -28.58 14.73
N ARG A 394 1.04 -29.10 14.06
CA ARG A 394 0.47 -30.44 14.27
C ARG A 394 -0.22 -30.63 15.62
N GLU A 395 -0.70 -29.57 16.25
CA GLU A 395 -1.55 -29.65 17.45
C GLU A 395 -3.00 -30.05 17.10
N PHE A 396 -3.18 -31.01 16.18
CA PHE A 396 -4.46 -31.36 15.57
C PHE A 396 -5.51 -31.76 16.60
N ALA A 397 -5.13 -32.57 17.60
CA ALA A 397 -6.06 -33.02 18.64
C ALA A 397 -6.62 -31.85 19.46
N ALA A 398 -5.78 -30.85 19.78
CA ALA A 398 -6.21 -29.69 20.55
C ALA A 398 -7.14 -28.79 19.73
N ILE A 399 -6.78 -28.51 18.47
CA ILE A 399 -7.62 -27.75 17.54
C ILE A 399 -8.97 -28.44 17.32
N TYR A 400 -8.94 -29.75 17.11
CA TYR A 400 -10.14 -30.58 16.98
C TYR A 400 -11.06 -30.46 18.20
N GLU A 401 -10.52 -30.61 19.41
CA GLU A 401 -11.32 -30.51 20.64
C GLU A 401 -11.89 -29.11 20.87
N GLU A 402 -11.15 -28.05 20.53
CA GLU A 402 -11.63 -26.67 20.57
C GLU A 402 -12.79 -26.46 19.58
N CYS A 403 -12.64 -26.91 18.34
CA CYS A 403 -13.71 -26.83 17.33
C CYS A 403 -14.94 -27.66 17.72
N LYS A 404 -14.75 -28.87 18.26
CA LYS A 404 -15.86 -29.75 18.67
C LYS A 404 -16.67 -29.19 19.83
N LYS A 405 -16.02 -28.51 20.79
CA LYS A 405 -16.71 -27.83 21.91
C LYS A 405 -17.51 -26.62 21.43
N ASN A 406 -17.09 -26.00 20.34
CA ASN A 406 -17.79 -24.87 19.76
C ASN A 406 -19.10 -25.34 19.09
N LYS A 407 -20.22 -24.95 19.70
CA LYS A 407 -21.58 -25.33 19.25
C LYS A 407 -22.12 -24.43 18.13
N THR A 408 -21.41 -23.37 17.76
CA THR A 408 -21.82 -22.54 16.61
C THR A 408 -21.76 -23.40 15.33
N ALA A 409 -22.73 -23.15 14.45
CA ALA A 409 -22.67 -23.69 13.09
C ALA A 409 -21.44 -23.11 12.38
N LEU A 410 -20.81 -23.92 11.52
CA LEU A 410 -19.66 -23.52 10.71
C LEU A 410 -19.92 -22.17 9.98
N GLY A 411 -19.24 -21.11 10.43
CA GLY A 411 -19.30 -19.77 9.86
C GLY A 411 -18.01 -19.46 9.09
N TRP A 412 -18.10 -19.31 7.76
CA TRP A 412 -16.92 -19.11 6.90
C TRP A 412 -16.13 -17.84 7.18
N SER A 413 -16.78 -16.79 7.70
CA SER A 413 -16.17 -15.46 7.87
C SER A 413 -16.11 -15.00 9.34
N SER A 414 -16.79 -15.70 10.24
CA SER A 414 -16.98 -15.23 11.63
C SER A 414 -16.51 -16.23 12.69
N ASP A 415 -16.26 -17.49 12.31
CA ASP A 415 -15.91 -18.55 13.26
C ASP A 415 -14.67 -19.32 12.77
N PHE A 416 -13.73 -19.62 13.67
CA PHE A 416 -12.48 -20.31 13.32
C PHE A 416 -12.71 -21.69 12.67
N LYS A 417 -13.85 -22.34 12.92
CA LYS A 417 -14.23 -23.56 12.19
C LYS A 417 -14.18 -23.36 10.67
N GLY A 418 -14.47 -22.16 10.18
CA GLY A 418 -14.40 -21.82 8.75
C GLY A 418 -13.00 -21.91 8.15
N LEU A 419 -11.93 -21.92 8.96
CA LEU A 419 -10.56 -22.26 8.55
C LEU A 419 -10.25 -23.72 8.89
N ALA A 420 -10.57 -24.15 10.12
CA ALA A 420 -10.20 -25.48 10.60
C ALA A 420 -10.80 -26.61 9.76
N VAL A 421 -12.10 -26.56 9.44
CA VAL A 421 -12.77 -27.63 8.68
C VAL A 421 -12.13 -27.83 7.30
N PRO A 422 -11.98 -26.80 6.45
CA PRO A 422 -11.23 -26.91 5.20
C PRO A 422 -9.80 -27.44 5.37
N LEU A 423 -9.04 -26.91 6.34
CA LEU A 423 -7.67 -27.33 6.61
C LEU A 423 -7.58 -28.82 6.98
N PHE A 424 -8.50 -29.31 7.81
CA PHE A 424 -8.56 -30.74 8.16
C PHE A 424 -8.94 -31.61 6.95
N VAL A 425 -9.91 -31.23 6.11
CA VAL A 425 -10.23 -32.02 4.91
C VAL A 425 -9.02 -32.08 3.96
N LEU A 426 -8.34 -30.94 3.75
CA LEU A 426 -7.10 -30.87 2.96
C LEU A 426 -5.99 -31.74 3.53
N LEU A 427 -5.81 -31.75 4.86
CA LEU A 427 -4.84 -32.59 5.57
C LEU A 427 -5.12 -34.09 5.37
N LEU A 428 -6.38 -34.53 5.50
CA LEU A 428 -6.75 -35.95 5.43
C LEU A 428 -6.69 -36.55 4.02
N SER A 429 -6.69 -35.73 2.98
CA SER A 429 -6.63 -36.20 1.59
C SER A 429 -5.28 -36.84 1.27
N LYS A 430 -5.27 -38.01 0.63
CA LYS A 430 -4.03 -38.66 0.13
C LYS A 430 -3.67 -38.26 -1.30
N ASN A 431 -4.50 -37.44 -1.96
CA ASN A 431 -4.24 -36.96 -3.30
C ASN A 431 -3.05 -36.00 -3.28
N LYS A 432 -2.10 -36.22 -4.21
CA LYS A 432 -0.97 -35.32 -4.46
C LYS A 432 -1.37 -34.08 -5.24
N GLU A 433 -2.32 -34.23 -6.17
CA GLU A 433 -2.87 -33.13 -6.95
C GLU A 433 -4.10 -32.55 -6.28
N ILE A 434 -4.21 -31.22 -6.31
CA ILE A 434 -5.38 -30.48 -5.86
C ILE A 434 -6.38 -30.38 -7.01
N THR A 435 -7.60 -30.84 -6.77
CA THR A 435 -8.71 -30.72 -7.73
C THR A 435 -9.31 -29.31 -7.67
N LYS A 436 -10.21 -28.99 -8.61
CA LYS A 436 -10.96 -27.72 -8.57
C LYS A 436 -11.70 -27.48 -7.25
N ALA A 437 -12.20 -28.55 -6.61
CA ALA A 437 -12.86 -28.42 -5.31
C ALA A 437 -11.86 -28.08 -4.20
N GLY A 438 -10.67 -28.67 -4.24
CA GLY A 438 -9.58 -28.33 -3.33
C GLY A 438 -9.06 -26.92 -3.54
N GLU A 439 -8.89 -26.48 -4.79
CA GLU A 439 -8.49 -25.10 -5.12
C GLU A 439 -9.47 -24.08 -4.54
N LYS A 440 -10.79 -24.34 -4.62
CA LYS A 440 -11.80 -23.47 -4.00
C LYS A 440 -11.68 -23.40 -2.48
N LEU A 441 -11.23 -24.46 -1.81
CA LEU A 441 -10.98 -24.45 -0.37
C LEU A 441 -9.69 -23.68 -0.04
N ILE A 442 -8.62 -23.90 -0.80
CA ILE A 442 -7.34 -23.20 -0.66
C ILE A 442 -7.56 -21.70 -0.82
N ASN A 443 -8.19 -21.25 -1.92
CA ASN A 443 -8.47 -19.83 -2.15
C ASN A 443 -9.34 -19.21 -1.04
N GLY A 444 -10.22 -20.00 -0.43
CA GLY A 444 -11.03 -19.55 0.70
C GLY A 444 -10.24 -19.36 2.00
N ILE A 445 -9.24 -20.23 2.24
CA ILE A 445 -8.30 -20.10 3.36
C ILE A 445 -7.39 -18.90 3.11
N ASP A 446 -6.78 -18.86 1.94
CA ASP A 446 -5.87 -17.82 1.45
C ASP A 446 -6.46 -16.41 1.63
N TYR A 447 -7.66 -16.19 1.07
CA TYR A 447 -8.41 -14.94 1.22
C TYR A 447 -8.70 -14.57 2.69
N ARG A 448 -9.04 -15.55 3.54
CA ARG A 448 -9.40 -15.30 4.95
C ARG A 448 -8.19 -14.99 5.81
N LEU A 449 -7.06 -15.62 5.52
CA LEU A 449 -5.82 -15.35 6.22
C LEU A 449 -5.18 -14.05 5.75
N GLY A 450 -5.69 -13.43 4.69
CA GLY A 450 -5.05 -12.28 4.06
C GLY A 450 -3.63 -12.65 3.66
N PHE A 451 -3.46 -13.87 3.15
CA PHE A 451 -2.16 -14.36 2.73
C PHE A 451 -1.75 -13.53 1.52
N GLU A 452 -0.85 -12.58 1.75
CA GLU A 452 -0.26 -11.81 0.68
C GLU A 452 0.74 -12.74 -0.02
N GLU A 453 0.66 -12.82 -1.35
CA GLU A 453 1.73 -13.37 -2.19
C GLU A 453 2.96 -12.45 -2.07
N GLU A 454 3.55 -12.42 -0.89
CA GLU A 454 4.91 -11.95 -0.75
C GLU A 454 5.80 -13.01 -1.39
N GLU A 455 6.77 -12.58 -2.20
CA GLU A 455 7.91 -13.42 -2.55
C GLU A 455 7.63 -14.56 -3.54
N GLY A 456 6.49 -14.53 -4.25
CA GLY A 456 6.15 -15.54 -5.26
C GLY A 456 5.91 -16.94 -4.67
N ALA A 457 5.74 -17.05 -3.35
CA ALA A 457 5.45 -18.30 -2.67
C ALA A 457 3.93 -18.52 -2.64
N ASP A 458 3.47 -19.48 -3.43
CA ASP A 458 2.08 -19.92 -3.47
C ASP A 458 1.73 -20.68 -2.18
N PHE A 459 0.70 -20.24 -1.44
CA PHE A 459 0.21 -20.93 -0.24
C PHE A 459 -0.01 -22.42 -0.50
N ARG A 460 -0.54 -22.77 -1.67
CA ARG A 460 -0.78 -24.16 -2.09
C ARG A 460 0.53 -24.96 -2.11
N GLU A 461 1.60 -24.40 -2.66
CA GLU A 461 2.89 -25.08 -2.75
C GLU A 461 3.49 -25.32 -1.36
N LEU A 462 3.54 -24.29 -0.52
CA LEU A 462 4.03 -24.40 0.86
C LEU A 462 3.18 -25.38 1.67
N PHE A 463 1.86 -25.33 1.52
CA PHE A 463 0.94 -26.26 2.17
C PHE A 463 1.19 -27.71 1.77
N LEU A 464 1.34 -27.99 0.47
CA LEU A 464 1.58 -29.35 -0.03
C LEU A 464 2.92 -29.91 0.48
N ARG A 465 3.99 -29.11 0.45
CA ARG A 465 5.31 -29.50 1.00
C ARG A 465 5.26 -29.75 2.50
N TRP A 466 4.55 -28.90 3.26
CA TRP A 466 4.32 -29.11 4.69
C TRP A 466 3.52 -30.38 4.96
N LYS A 467 2.47 -30.64 4.17
CA LYS A 467 1.58 -31.78 4.33
C LYS A 467 2.31 -33.12 4.18
N GLU A 468 3.30 -33.22 3.31
CA GLU A 468 4.16 -34.42 3.20
C GLU A 468 4.89 -34.76 4.51
N LYS A 469 5.11 -33.76 5.38
CA LYS A 469 5.77 -33.88 6.68
C LYS A 469 4.78 -34.12 7.82
N ALA A 470 3.47 -33.99 7.57
CA ALA A 470 2.39 -34.17 8.54
C ALA A 470 1.84 -35.60 8.49
N ILE A 471 2.38 -36.48 9.34
CA ILE A 471 1.96 -37.89 9.42
C ILE A 471 0.81 -38.01 10.42
N LEU A 472 -0.28 -38.66 9.99
CA LEU A 472 -1.43 -39.00 10.84
C LEU A 472 -1.52 -40.51 11.04
N THR A 473 -1.98 -40.92 12.20
CA THR A 473 -2.35 -42.32 12.48
C THR A 473 -3.73 -42.65 11.90
N ASP A 474 -4.00 -43.94 11.67
CA ASP A 474 -5.34 -44.38 11.22
C ASP A 474 -6.43 -44.03 12.23
N GLU A 475 -6.12 -44.09 13.53
CA GLU A 475 -7.05 -43.67 14.60
C GLU A 475 -7.38 -42.17 14.53
N GLU A 476 -6.39 -41.33 14.23
CA GLU A 476 -6.60 -39.90 14.02
C GLU A 476 -7.41 -39.63 12.75
N TYR A 477 -7.11 -40.34 11.66
CA TYR A 477 -7.89 -40.24 10.42
C TYR A 477 -9.37 -40.54 10.68
N GLU A 478 -9.68 -41.70 11.29
CA GLU A 478 -11.07 -42.11 11.56
C GLU A 478 -11.77 -41.10 12.49
N ARG A 479 -11.09 -40.65 13.53
CA ARG A 479 -11.63 -39.64 14.46
C ARG A 479 -11.97 -38.33 13.76
N TYR A 480 -11.07 -37.82 12.92
CA TYR A 480 -11.27 -36.53 12.26
C TYR A 480 -12.26 -36.63 11.11
N ILE A 481 -12.22 -37.69 10.30
CA ILE A 481 -13.12 -37.84 9.15
C ILE A 481 -14.59 -37.98 9.59
N GLU A 482 -14.87 -38.69 10.69
CA GLU A 482 -16.22 -38.79 11.24
C GLU A 482 -16.77 -37.44 11.70
N TRP A 483 -15.93 -36.63 12.32
CA TRP A 483 -16.30 -35.28 12.72
C TRP A 483 -16.53 -34.37 11.52
N LEU A 484 -15.66 -34.43 10.51
CA LEU A 484 -15.81 -33.64 9.29
C LEU A 484 -17.12 -33.96 8.59
N LYS A 485 -17.52 -35.24 8.47
CA LYS A 485 -18.84 -35.60 7.91
C LYS A 485 -19.98 -34.87 8.62
N LYS A 486 -19.97 -34.83 9.96
CA LYS A 486 -20.98 -34.13 10.76
C LYS A 486 -20.96 -32.61 10.55
N GLU A 487 -19.78 -31.99 10.51
CA GLU A 487 -19.67 -30.54 10.26
C GLU A 487 -20.12 -30.17 8.83
N VAL A 488 -19.82 -31.01 7.83
CA VAL A 488 -20.29 -30.83 6.46
C VAL A 488 -21.81 -30.98 6.36
N ASP A 489 -22.41 -31.94 7.08
CA ASP A 489 -23.87 -32.07 7.18
C ASP A 489 -24.51 -30.80 7.75
N ILE A 490 -24.05 -30.38 8.93
CA ILE A 490 -24.56 -29.18 9.61
C ILE A 490 -24.43 -27.96 8.70
N ARG A 491 -23.28 -27.79 8.02
CA ARG A 491 -23.07 -26.64 7.15
C ARG A 491 -23.94 -26.69 5.91
N THR A 492 -24.05 -27.84 5.28
CA THR A 492 -24.82 -27.99 4.04
C THR A 492 -26.29 -27.70 4.32
N GLU A 493 -26.83 -28.18 5.45
CA GLU A 493 -28.19 -27.85 5.87
C GLU A 493 -28.34 -26.35 6.17
N ALA A 494 -27.43 -25.76 6.95
CA ALA A 494 -27.48 -24.33 7.27
C ALA A 494 -27.46 -23.44 6.02
N VAL A 495 -26.66 -23.80 5.00
CA VAL A 495 -26.54 -23.02 3.76
C VAL A 495 -27.67 -23.32 2.78
N VAL A 496 -27.83 -24.59 2.42
CA VAL A 496 -28.69 -25.04 1.32
C VAL A 496 -30.12 -25.17 1.79
N GLY A 497 -30.34 -25.77 2.97
CA GLY A 497 -31.63 -25.77 3.67
C GLY A 497 -32.11 -24.36 3.95
N GLY A 498 -31.24 -23.52 4.54
CA GLY A 498 -31.48 -22.10 4.81
C GLY A 498 -31.65 -21.19 3.59
N GLY A 499 -31.36 -21.69 2.38
CA GLY A 499 -31.64 -20.95 1.14
C GLY A 499 -30.63 -19.86 0.77
N HIS A 500 -29.44 -19.86 1.37
CA HIS A 500 -28.38 -18.87 1.13
C HIS A 500 -27.66 -19.12 -0.21
N ARG A 501 -28.37 -18.86 -1.32
CA ARG A 501 -27.92 -19.19 -2.69
C ARG A 501 -26.53 -18.66 -3.04
N LYS A 502 -26.18 -17.43 -2.60
CA LYS A 502 -24.85 -16.83 -2.82
C LYS A 502 -23.71 -17.59 -2.13
N SER A 503 -24.01 -18.53 -1.22
CA SER A 503 -23.02 -19.34 -0.48
C SER A 503 -23.03 -20.82 -0.87
N TYR A 504 -23.83 -21.22 -1.86
CA TYR A 504 -23.95 -22.63 -2.26
C TYR A 504 -22.62 -23.20 -2.74
N TYR A 505 -21.83 -22.41 -3.48
CA TYR A 505 -20.51 -22.82 -3.94
C TYR A 505 -19.58 -23.26 -2.80
N LYS A 506 -19.67 -22.62 -1.63
CA LYS A 506 -18.83 -22.97 -0.46
C LYS A 506 -19.20 -24.35 0.10
N ALA A 507 -20.50 -24.65 0.19
CA ALA A 507 -20.97 -25.96 0.62
C ALA A 507 -20.66 -27.04 -0.43
N ALA A 508 -20.85 -26.73 -1.71
CA ALA A 508 -20.57 -27.65 -2.80
C ALA A 508 -19.08 -28.02 -2.86
N ALA A 509 -18.16 -27.04 -2.77
CA ALA A 509 -16.72 -27.30 -2.74
C ALA A 509 -16.32 -28.22 -1.58
N LEU A 510 -16.85 -27.95 -0.38
CA LEU A 510 -16.55 -28.75 0.81
C LEU A 510 -17.09 -30.19 0.72
N VAL A 511 -18.33 -30.37 0.25
CA VAL A 511 -18.92 -31.70 -0.01
C VAL A 511 -18.10 -32.45 -1.06
N ALA A 512 -17.80 -31.79 -2.18
CA ALA A 512 -17.13 -32.41 -3.31
C ALA A 512 -15.71 -32.87 -2.91
N PHE A 513 -14.97 -32.04 -2.16
CA PHE A 513 -13.61 -32.33 -1.71
C PHE A 513 -13.56 -33.32 -0.52
N LEU A 514 -14.55 -33.32 0.38
CA LEU A 514 -14.69 -34.37 1.40
C LEU A 514 -14.90 -35.74 0.72
N GLY A 515 -15.70 -35.79 -0.34
CA GLY A 515 -15.92 -37.01 -1.10
C GLY A 515 -14.65 -37.51 -1.80
N GLU A 516 -13.87 -36.61 -2.40
CA GLU A 516 -12.54 -36.94 -2.95
C GLU A 516 -11.56 -37.43 -1.86
N THR A 517 -11.62 -36.82 -0.68
CA THR A 517 -10.81 -37.22 0.48
C THR A 517 -11.13 -38.65 0.91
N LEU A 518 -12.42 -39.00 0.99
CA LEU A 518 -12.85 -40.38 1.25
C LEU A 518 -12.39 -41.34 0.15
N GLU A 519 -12.46 -40.92 -1.11
CA GLU A 519 -12.04 -41.72 -2.25
C GLU A 519 -10.53 -42.01 -2.24
N SER A 520 -9.72 -40.99 -1.96
CA SER A 520 -8.27 -41.14 -1.80
C SER A 520 -7.87 -42.04 -0.62
N ASN A 521 -8.79 -42.29 0.31
CA ASN A 521 -8.61 -43.15 1.48
C ASN A 521 -9.33 -44.51 1.35
N GLY A 522 -9.70 -44.92 0.13
CA GLY A 522 -10.18 -46.27 -0.16
C GLY A 522 -11.69 -46.43 -0.35
N MET A 523 -12.47 -45.36 -0.22
CA MET A 523 -13.91 -45.41 -0.52
C MET A 523 -14.15 -45.31 -2.03
N ALA A 524 -14.45 -46.44 -2.67
CA ALA A 524 -14.72 -46.47 -4.11
C ALA A 524 -15.83 -45.48 -4.53
N ASN A 525 -15.52 -44.57 -5.46
CA ASN A 525 -16.41 -43.50 -5.93
C ASN A 525 -16.89 -42.53 -4.82
N GLY A 526 -16.08 -42.31 -3.78
CA GLY A 526 -16.43 -41.46 -2.62
C GLY A 526 -16.97 -40.08 -3.02
N ARG A 527 -16.35 -39.42 -4.00
CA ARG A 527 -16.82 -38.12 -4.52
C ARG A 527 -18.26 -38.19 -5.03
N ARG A 528 -18.52 -39.14 -5.94
CA ARG A 528 -19.83 -39.29 -6.57
C ARG A 528 -20.90 -39.65 -5.55
N ILE A 529 -20.61 -40.60 -4.65
CA ILE A 529 -21.55 -41.05 -3.62
C ILE A 529 -21.97 -39.89 -2.72
N LEU A 530 -21.01 -39.07 -2.28
CA LEU A 530 -21.30 -37.96 -1.38
C LEU A 530 -22.09 -36.84 -2.08
N ILE A 531 -21.75 -36.48 -3.32
CA ILE A 531 -22.53 -35.53 -4.13
C ILE A 531 -23.96 -36.04 -4.34
N GLU A 532 -24.14 -37.32 -4.71
CA GLU A 532 -25.46 -37.92 -4.87
C GLU A 532 -26.29 -37.89 -3.57
N HIS A 533 -25.66 -38.08 -2.41
CA HIS A 533 -26.32 -38.00 -1.12
C HIS A 533 -26.92 -36.60 -0.87
N TYR A 534 -26.11 -35.54 -0.94
CA TYR A 534 -26.59 -34.18 -0.70
C TYR A 534 -27.54 -33.66 -1.78
N THR A 535 -27.36 -34.07 -3.04
CA THR A 535 -28.29 -33.70 -4.12
C THR A 535 -29.67 -34.36 -4.00
N LYS A 536 -29.74 -35.55 -3.38
CA LYS A 536 -31.00 -36.23 -2.99
C LYS A 536 -31.64 -35.59 -1.77
N MET A 537 -30.87 -35.15 -0.77
CA MET A 537 -31.39 -34.42 0.38
C MET A 537 -31.98 -33.06 -0.01
N HIS A 538 -31.44 -32.42 -1.06
CA HIS A 538 -31.92 -31.12 -1.55
C HIS A 538 -32.46 -31.19 -2.99
N PRO A 539 -33.54 -31.94 -3.26
CA PRO A 539 -33.95 -32.28 -4.62
C PRO A 539 -34.40 -31.04 -5.43
N ARG A 540 -34.95 -30.03 -4.76
CA ARG A 540 -35.49 -28.80 -5.35
C ARG A 540 -34.45 -27.69 -5.56
N LYS A 541 -33.22 -27.84 -5.05
CA LYS A 541 -32.20 -26.77 -5.06
C LYS A 541 -31.33 -26.86 -6.31
N ARG A 542 -31.90 -26.52 -7.48
CA ARG A 542 -31.20 -26.61 -8.79
C ARG A 542 -29.89 -25.83 -8.84
N ALA A 543 -29.85 -24.63 -8.25
CA ALA A 543 -28.63 -23.83 -8.20
C ALA A 543 -27.49 -24.54 -7.46
N PHE A 544 -27.77 -25.19 -6.32
CA PHE A 544 -26.78 -25.96 -5.57
C PHE A 544 -26.24 -27.14 -6.37
N LYS A 545 -27.11 -27.82 -7.14
CA LYS A 545 -26.70 -28.90 -8.05
C LYS A 545 -25.75 -28.39 -9.15
N GLY A 546 -26.01 -27.19 -9.68
CA GLY A 546 -25.17 -26.54 -10.68
C GLY A 546 -23.76 -26.23 -10.20
N GLU A 547 -23.57 -25.95 -8.91
CA GLU A 547 -22.23 -25.70 -8.35
C GLU A 547 -21.29 -26.92 -8.52
N PHE A 548 -21.81 -28.15 -8.40
CA PHE A 548 -21.00 -29.36 -8.60
C PHE A 548 -20.53 -29.54 -10.05
N GLU A 549 -21.28 -29.04 -11.02
CA GLU A 549 -20.89 -29.08 -12.44
C GLU A 549 -19.68 -28.16 -12.71
N MET A 550 -19.60 -27.03 -11.99
CA MET A 550 -18.45 -26.11 -12.07
C MET A 550 -17.18 -26.69 -11.43
N LEU A 551 -17.31 -27.75 -10.62
CA LEU A 551 -16.22 -28.43 -9.94
C LEU A 551 -15.73 -29.70 -10.66
N LYS A 552 -16.24 -29.98 -11.87
CA LYS A 552 -15.81 -31.12 -12.69
C LYS A 552 -14.43 -30.96 -13.28
#